data_AF-A0A7K9NI47-F1
#
_entry.id   AF-A0A7K9NI47-F1
#
_cell.length_a   1.000
_cell.length_b   1.000
_cell.length_c   1.000
_cell.angle_alpha   90.00
_cell.angle_beta   90.00
_cell.angle_gamma   90.00
#
_symmetry.space_group_name_H-M   'P 1'
#
loop_
_entity.id
_entity.type
_entity.pdbx_description
1 polymer ?
#
loop_
_entity_poly.entity_id
_entity_poly.type
_entity_poly.pdbx_seq_one_letter_code
_entity_poly.pdbx_strand_id
1 'polypeptide(L)'
;LLLYIPTSLEDLRVKLENEGLVNISYVVVNHQGPQSRREFHLLKQRVSDYIAVYQQDEQQDDVWTTLNGNKDDFLIYDRCGRLVYHLGLPYSFLHFQYVEESIKIAYCENKCGNCSYTEPDMDAICENITKKEGEELSEIEPKLTGQHSHPHHPHRHGHHH
;
A
#
# COMPACT_ATOMS: atom_id res chain seq x y z
N LEU A 1 -19.54 5.01 0.83
CA LEU A 1 -18.38 4.37 1.47
C LEU A 1 -17.14 5.27 1.30
N LEU A 2 -17.10 6.44 1.96
CA LEU A 2 -16.02 7.45 1.80
C LEU A 2 -15.43 7.88 3.16
N LEU A 3 -15.70 7.11 4.23
CA LEU A 3 -15.30 7.45 5.60
C LEU A 3 -14.03 6.73 6.07
N TYR A 4 -13.49 5.77 5.32
CA TYR A 4 -12.45 4.87 5.83
C TYR A 4 -11.01 5.22 5.40
N ILE A 5 -10.83 5.86 4.25
CA ILE A 5 -9.49 6.10 3.67
C ILE A 5 -8.66 7.15 4.44
N PRO A 6 -9.22 8.29 4.88
CA PRO A 6 -8.38 9.36 5.45
C PRO A 6 -7.73 9.01 6.80
N THR A 7 -8.47 8.34 7.69
CA THR A 7 -7.91 7.85 8.97
C THR A 7 -6.88 6.76 8.73
N SER A 8 -7.16 5.85 7.79
CA SER A 8 -6.29 4.73 7.49
C SER A 8 -4.95 5.15 6.86
N LEU A 9 -4.90 6.26 6.12
CA LEU A 9 -3.65 6.77 5.55
C LEU A 9 -2.75 7.42 6.62
N GLU A 10 -3.35 8.13 7.57
CA GLU A 10 -2.62 8.67 8.73
C GLU A 10 -2.10 7.53 9.61
N ASP A 11 -2.91 6.49 9.85
CA ASP A 11 -2.50 5.31 10.61
C ASP A 11 -1.29 4.62 9.95
N LEU A 12 -1.31 4.48 8.61
CA LEU A 12 -0.17 3.95 7.85
C LEU A 12 1.08 4.84 7.99
N ARG A 13 0.93 6.16 7.88
CA ARG A 13 2.04 7.12 8.05
C ARG A 13 2.67 6.99 9.42
N VAL A 14 1.87 7.03 10.48
CA VAL A 14 2.32 6.92 11.87
C VAL A 14 2.97 5.56 12.12
N LYS A 15 2.41 4.49 11.56
CA LYS A 15 2.99 3.14 11.65
C LYS A 15 4.41 3.10 11.07
N LEU A 16 4.59 3.58 9.84
CA LEU A 16 5.90 3.58 9.17
C LEU A 16 6.91 4.47 9.89
N GLU A 17 6.50 5.64 10.40
CA GLU A 17 7.35 6.53 11.18
C GLU A 17 7.81 5.87 12.50
N ASN A 18 6.91 5.17 13.21
CA ASN A 18 7.23 4.42 14.42
C ASN A 18 8.17 3.23 14.17
N GLU A 19 8.17 2.70 12.95
CA GLU A 19 9.11 1.66 12.49
C GLU A 19 10.46 2.24 12.04
N GLY A 20 10.62 3.57 12.09
CA GLY A 20 11.86 4.28 11.73
C GLY A 20 11.95 4.69 10.26
N LEU A 21 10.92 4.44 9.45
CA LEU A 21 10.88 4.89 8.05
C LEU A 21 10.48 6.37 8.01
N VAL A 22 11.48 7.23 8.14
CA VAL A 22 11.33 8.70 8.14
C VAL A 22 11.49 9.26 6.72
N ASN A 23 11.23 10.56 6.53
CA ASN A 23 11.38 11.24 5.23
C ASN A 23 10.50 10.69 4.08
N ILE A 24 9.40 10.00 4.41
CA ILE A 24 8.35 9.65 3.43
C ILE A 24 7.37 10.81 3.32
N SER A 25 7.11 11.28 2.09
CA SER A 25 6.14 12.33 1.81
C SER A 25 4.84 11.74 1.27
N TYR A 26 3.70 12.21 1.78
CA TYR A 26 2.36 11.74 1.40
C TYR A 26 1.58 12.88 0.76
N VAL A 27 0.97 12.61 -0.39
CA VAL A 27 0.16 13.59 -1.12
C VAL A 27 -1.15 12.95 -1.57
N VAL A 28 -2.26 13.59 -1.23
CA VAL A 28 -3.59 13.27 -1.76
C VAL A 28 -3.92 14.26 -2.87
N VAL A 29 -4.18 13.75 -4.08
CA VAL A 29 -4.54 14.59 -5.23
C VAL A 29 -6.06 14.58 -5.42
N ASN A 30 -6.72 15.70 -5.16
CA ASN A 30 -8.14 15.85 -5.43
C ASN A 30 -8.38 16.07 -6.92
N HIS A 31 -9.44 15.46 -7.45
CA HIS A 31 -9.79 15.56 -8.86
C HIS A 31 -10.22 17.00 -9.24
N GLN A 32 -9.96 17.40 -10.50
CA GLN A 32 -10.22 18.76 -11.01
C GLN A 32 -11.71 19.08 -11.25
N GLY A 33 -12.58 18.05 -11.22
CA GLY A 33 -14.00 18.19 -11.51
C GLY A 33 -14.75 19.14 -10.54
N PRO A 34 -15.82 19.82 -11.00
CA PRO A 34 -16.54 20.81 -10.20
C PRO A 34 -17.14 20.29 -8.88
N GLN A 35 -17.49 19.00 -8.80
CA GLN A 35 -17.97 18.39 -7.57
C GLN A 35 -16.83 18.23 -6.55
N SER A 36 -15.72 17.61 -6.96
CA SER A 36 -14.52 17.40 -6.14
C SER A 36 -13.98 18.71 -5.58
N ARG A 37 -13.95 19.78 -6.40
CA ARG A 37 -13.52 21.12 -5.97
C ARG A 37 -14.42 21.72 -4.90
N ARG A 38 -15.75 21.60 -5.05
CA ARG A 38 -16.72 22.07 -4.03
C ARG A 38 -16.53 21.36 -2.70
N GLU A 39 -16.19 20.08 -2.74
CA GLU A 39 -15.98 19.25 -1.55
C GLU A 39 -14.55 19.30 -0.98
N PHE A 40 -13.63 20.08 -1.58
CA PHE A 40 -12.23 20.13 -1.15
C PHE A 40 -12.04 20.46 0.34
N HIS A 41 -12.86 21.35 0.89
CA HIS A 41 -12.83 21.69 2.31
C HIS A 41 -13.13 20.47 3.21
N LEU A 42 -14.07 19.61 2.82
CA LEU A 42 -14.39 18.38 3.55
C LEU A 42 -13.26 17.36 3.44
N LEU A 43 -12.62 17.27 2.28
CA LEU A 43 -11.44 16.42 2.10
C LEU A 43 -10.32 16.88 3.05
N LYS A 44 -9.99 18.17 3.04
CA LYS A 44 -8.97 18.75 3.94
C LYS A 44 -9.27 18.53 5.41
N GLN A 45 -10.52 18.64 5.84
CA GLN A 45 -10.91 18.38 7.24
C GLN A 45 -10.73 16.91 7.67
N ARG A 46 -10.70 15.98 6.72
CA ARG A 46 -10.55 14.54 7.01
C ARG A 46 -9.12 14.05 6.91
N VAL A 47 -8.26 14.76 6.18
CA VAL A 47 -6.86 14.42 5.99
C VAL A 47 -6.04 15.11 7.08
N SER A 48 -5.09 14.39 7.67
CA SER A 48 -4.16 14.93 8.67
C SER A 48 -3.33 16.08 8.11
N ASP A 49 -2.98 17.06 8.96
CA ASP A 49 -2.13 18.21 8.57
C ASP A 49 -0.71 17.77 8.12
N TYR A 50 -0.30 16.55 8.44
CA TYR A 50 0.97 15.96 7.99
C TYR A 50 0.92 15.39 6.56
N ILE A 51 -0.25 15.37 5.92
CA ILE A 51 -0.45 14.86 4.57
C ILE A 51 -0.88 16.02 3.67
N ALA A 52 -0.11 16.28 2.63
CA ALA A 52 -0.43 17.34 1.69
C ALA A 52 -1.68 16.98 0.87
N VAL A 53 -2.61 17.92 0.72
CA VAL A 53 -3.78 17.76 -0.16
C VAL A 53 -3.69 18.75 -1.31
N TYR A 54 -3.45 18.24 -2.51
CA TYR A 54 -3.34 19.02 -3.73
C TYR A 54 -4.70 19.09 -4.43
N GLN A 55 -5.21 20.29 -4.68
CA GLN A 55 -6.39 20.49 -5.51
C GLN A 55 -5.94 20.84 -6.93
N GLN A 56 -6.31 20.00 -7.89
CA GLN A 56 -6.13 20.33 -9.30
C GLN A 56 -7.07 21.48 -9.71
N ASP A 57 -6.54 22.42 -10.49
CA ASP A 57 -7.26 23.47 -11.19
C ASP A 57 -8.10 22.89 -12.34
N GLU A 58 -9.18 23.59 -12.70
CA GLU A 58 -10.15 23.08 -13.67
C GLU A 58 -9.61 22.99 -15.11
N GLN A 59 -8.59 23.78 -15.44
CA GLN A 59 -8.01 23.88 -16.78
C GLN A 59 -6.63 23.22 -16.90
N GLN A 60 -6.10 22.62 -15.83
CA GLN A 60 -4.83 21.90 -15.92
C GLN A 60 -5.03 20.52 -16.56
N ASP A 61 -3.94 19.94 -17.05
CA ASP A 61 -3.94 18.54 -17.47
C ASP A 61 -4.20 17.65 -16.25
N ASP A 62 -5.13 16.70 -16.38
CA ASP A 62 -5.48 15.83 -15.27
C ASP A 62 -4.29 14.94 -14.89
N VAL A 63 -3.82 15.12 -13.66
CA VAL A 63 -2.71 14.37 -13.06
C VAL A 63 -3.00 12.87 -13.08
N TRP A 64 -4.24 12.46 -12.82
CA TRP A 64 -4.59 11.03 -12.82
C TRP A 64 -4.45 10.42 -14.20
N THR A 65 -4.99 11.08 -15.23
CA THR A 65 -4.79 10.68 -16.63
C THR A 65 -3.32 10.68 -17.03
N THR A 66 -2.56 11.72 -16.64
CA THR A 66 -1.13 11.87 -16.99
C THR A 66 -0.27 10.76 -16.40
N LEU A 67 -0.55 10.37 -15.15
CA LEU A 67 0.15 9.31 -14.45
C LEU A 67 -0.45 7.93 -14.69
N ASN A 68 -1.45 7.83 -15.58
CA ASN A 68 -2.16 6.61 -15.92
C ASN A 68 -2.77 5.89 -14.69
N GLY A 69 -3.19 6.68 -13.70
CA GLY A 69 -3.80 6.23 -12.45
C GLY A 69 -5.30 6.48 -12.39
N ASN A 70 -5.98 5.81 -11.46
CA ASN A 70 -7.40 5.94 -11.20
C ASN A 70 -7.67 6.46 -9.77
N LYS A 71 -8.94 6.78 -9.51
CA LYS A 71 -9.41 7.08 -8.17
C LYS A 71 -9.06 5.95 -7.20
N ASP A 72 -8.55 6.32 -6.03
CA ASP A 72 -8.14 5.41 -4.96
C ASP A 72 -6.90 4.55 -5.29
N ASP A 73 -6.17 4.84 -6.37
CA ASP A 73 -4.87 4.21 -6.63
C ASP A 73 -3.75 4.84 -5.78
N PHE A 74 -2.74 4.03 -5.44
CA PHE A 74 -1.47 4.50 -4.89
C PHE A 74 -0.38 4.46 -5.97
N LEU A 75 0.30 5.60 -6.14
CA LEU A 75 1.48 5.73 -6.99
C LEU A 75 2.68 5.97 -6.07
N ILE A 76 3.53 4.97 -5.92
CA ILE A 76 4.67 5.01 -4.99
C ILE A 76 5.93 5.29 -5.79
N TYR A 77 6.57 6.41 -5.44
CA TYR A 77 7.83 6.83 -6.02
C TYR A 77 8.97 6.54 -5.06
N ASP A 78 10.08 6.02 -5.59
CA ASP A 78 11.30 5.84 -4.82
C ASP A 78 12.01 7.19 -4.58
N ARG A 79 13.10 7.16 -3.80
CA ARG A 79 13.92 8.36 -3.53
C ARG A 79 14.58 8.98 -4.76
N CYS A 80 14.58 8.28 -5.89
CA CYS A 80 15.04 8.79 -7.19
C CYS A 80 13.93 9.43 -8.01
N GLY A 81 12.71 9.51 -7.48
CA GLY A 81 11.55 10.04 -8.19
C GLY A 81 11.04 9.12 -9.29
N ARG A 82 11.36 7.82 -9.25
CA ARG A 82 10.84 6.84 -10.21
C ARG A 82 9.60 6.18 -9.64
N LEU A 83 8.55 6.04 -10.46
CA LEU A 83 7.37 5.25 -10.11
C LEU A 83 7.79 3.77 -10.03
N VAL A 84 7.76 3.20 -8.84
CA VAL A 84 8.16 1.80 -8.59
C VAL A 84 6.97 0.89 -8.30
N TYR A 85 5.87 1.44 -7.77
CA TYR A 85 4.61 0.71 -7.64
C TYR A 85 3.42 1.57 -8.06
N HIS A 86 2.48 0.92 -8.74
CA HIS A 86 1.15 1.43 -9.03
C HIS A 86 0.15 0.40 -8.53
N LEU A 87 -0.56 0.73 -7.45
CA LEU A 87 -1.51 -0.15 -6.80
C LEU A 87 -2.91 0.40 -7.01
N GLY A 88 -3.70 -0.26 -7.86
CA GLY A 88 -5.13 -0.01 -7.96
C GLY A 88 -5.94 -0.98 -7.12
N LEU A 89 -7.25 -0.82 -7.13
CA LEU A 89 -8.16 -1.75 -6.46
C LEU A 89 -7.98 -3.19 -6.99
N PRO A 90 -8.01 -4.22 -6.11
CA PRO A 90 -8.24 -4.16 -4.66
C PRO A 90 -6.98 -3.94 -3.81
N TYR A 91 -5.79 -3.86 -4.42
CA TYR A 91 -4.51 -3.75 -3.71
C TYR A 91 -4.29 -2.40 -3.03
N SER A 92 -5.03 -1.37 -3.43
CA SER A 92 -5.02 -0.06 -2.78
C SER A 92 -5.84 0.02 -1.49
N PHE A 93 -6.54 -1.06 -1.10
CA PHE A 93 -7.22 -1.08 0.20
C PHE A 93 -6.20 -1.15 1.34
N LEU A 94 -6.08 -0.05 2.07
CA LEU A 94 -5.19 0.11 3.24
C LEU A 94 -5.49 -0.83 4.42
N HIS A 95 -6.58 -1.60 4.37
CA HIS A 95 -6.82 -2.69 5.32
C HIS A 95 -5.86 -3.87 5.12
N PHE A 96 -5.31 -4.04 3.91
CA PHE A 96 -4.31 -5.05 3.58
C PHE A 96 -2.91 -4.44 3.54
N GLN A 97 -1.88 -5.28 3.67
CA GLN A 97 -0.49 -4.86 3.77
C GLN A 97 0.13 -4.42 2.43
N TYR A 98 -0.55 -4.55 1.29
CA TYR A 98 0.05 -4.31 -0.04
C TYR A 98 0.68 -2.92 -0.21
N VAL A 99 0.00 -1.87 0.25
CA VAL A 99 0.52 -0.50 0.18
C VAL A 99 1.70 -0.32 1.14
N GLU A 100 1.57 -0.87 2.35
CA GLU A 100 2.61 -0.81 3.37
C GLU A 100 3.90 -1.53 2.92
N GLU A 101 3.80 -2.77 2.45
CA GLU A 101 4.91 -3.57 1.93
C GLU A 101 5.56 -2.89 0.72
N SER A 102 4.75 -2.38 -0.22
CA SER A 102 5.29 -1.67 -1.39
C SER A 102 6.09 -0.43 -0.99
N ILE A 103 5.65 0.30 0.04
CA ILE A 103 6.41 1.44 0.58
C ILE A 103 7.70 0.95 1.25
N LYS A 104 7.65 -0.10 2.07
CA LYS A 104 8.83 -0.68 2.74
C LYS A 104 9.88 -1.14 1.74
N ILE A 105 9.45 -1.85 0.70
CA ILE A 105 10.35 -2.30 -0.38
C ILE A 105 10.91 -1.08 -1.13
N ALA A 106 10.07 -0.13 -1.55
CA ALA A 106 10.53 1.07 -2.25
C ALA A 106 11.52 1.91 -1.41
N TYR A 107 11.33 1.96 -0.09
CA TYR A 107 12.21 2.65 0.84
C TYR A 107 13.59 2.00 0.91
N CYS A 108 13.62 0.67 1.01
CA CYS A 108 14.83 -0.12 1.20
C CYS A 108 15.57 -0.51 -0.07
N GLU A 109 14.92 -0.44 -1.23
CA GLU A 109 15.56 -0.79 -2.48
C GLU A 109 16.69 0.19 -2.82
N ASN A 110 17.92 -0.32 -2.91
CA ASN A 110 19.08 0.52 -3.19
C ASN A 110 19.29 0.80 -4.70
N LYS A 111 18.23 1.15 -5.43
CA LYS A 111 18.24 1.20 -6.91
C LYS A 111 18.65 2.53 -7.53
N CYS A 112 19.14 3.49 -6.75
CA CYS A 112 19.47 4.83 -7.20
C CYS A 112 20.86 4.95 -7.85
N GLY A 113 21.23 4.07 -8.79
CA GLY A 113 22.52 4.16 -9.49
C GLY A 113 23.74 4.39 -8.56
N ASN A 114 24.75 5.11 -9.03
CA ASN A 114 25.89 5.53 -8.19
C ASN A 114 25.51 6.75 -7.34
N CYS A 115 24.67 6.55 -6.32
CA CYS A 115 24.41 7.57 -5.30
C CYS A 115 25.58 7.63 -4.30
N SER A 116 26.19 8.81 -4.15
CA SER A 116 27.22 9.06 -3.13
C SER A 116 26.65 9.28 -1.73
N TYR A 117 25.33 9.33 -1.58
CA TYR A 117 24.61 9.58 -0.35
C TYR A 117 23.78 8.34 0.00
N THR A 118 24.33 7.50 0.86
CA THR A 118 23.57 6.47 1.60
C THR A 118 23.72 6.82 3.08
N GLU A 119 22.61 7.19 3.72
CA GLU A 119 22.61 7.43 5.17
C GLU A 119 22.76 6.08 5.89
N PRO A 120 23.78 5.91 6.75
CA PRO A 120 24.09 4.61 7.36
C PRO A 120 22.97 4.05 8.26
N ASP A 121 22.08 4.90 8.76
CA ASP A 121 20.95 4.48 9.61
C ASP A 121 19.87 3.72 8.83
N MET A 122 19.79 3.93 7.51
CA MET A 122 18.79 3.30 6.64
C MET A 122 19.05 1.80 6.45
N ASP A 123 20.32 1.41 6.33
CA ASP A 123 20.71 0.01 6.10
C ASP A 123 20.28 -0.88 7.28
N ALA A 124 20.45 -0.40 8.52
CA ALA A 124 20.03 -1.12 9.72
C ALA A 124 18.49 -1.27 9.82
N ILE A 125 17.73 -0.24 9.44
CA ILE A 125 16.25 -0.30 9.40
C ILE A 125 15.82 -1.33 8.37
N CYS A 126 16.40 -1.29 7.17
CA CYS A 126 16.05 -2.17 6.07
C CYS A 126 16.43 -3.64 6.31
N GLU A 127 17.55 -3.90 6.97
CA GLU A 127 17.88 -5.24 7.45
C GLU A 127 16.84 -5.79 8.43
N ASN A 128 16.35 -4.96 9.35
CA ASN A 128 15.35 -5.37 10.34
C ASN A 128 13.99 -5.66 9.70
N ILE A 129 13.58 -4.86 8.70
CA ILE A 129 12.35 -5.10 7.92
C ILE A 129 12.45 -6.44 7.18
N THR A 130 13.57 -6.68 6.49
CA THR A 130 13.81 -7.93 5.73
C THR A 130 13.79 -9.16 6.67
N LYS A 131 14.35 -9.04 7.87
CA LYS A 131 14.33 -10.12 8.88
C LYS A 131 12.89 -10.40 9.37
N LYS A 132 12.10 -9.36 9.65
CA LYS A 132 10.70 -9.49 10.08
C LYS A 132 9.81 -10.14 9.02
N GLU A 133 9.96 -9.78 7.75
CA GLU A 133 9.22 -10.43 6.65
C GLU A 133 9.57 -11.92 6.52
N GLY A 134 10.84 -12.29 6.74
CA GLY A 134 11.26 -13.68 6.78
C GLY A 134 10.68 -14.48 7.95
N GLU A 135 10.47 -13.84 9.10
CA GLU A 135 9.85 -14.44 10.28
C GLU A 135 8.32 -14.60 10.10
N GLU A 136 7.64 -13.58 9.58
CA GLU A 136 6.18 -13.59 9.31
C GLU A 136 5.82 -14.64 8.24
N LEU A 137 6.65 -14.81 7.21
CA LEU A 137 6.50 -15.88 6.22
C LEU A 137 6.78 -17.29 6.78
N SER A 138 7.64 -17.41 7.80
CA SER A 138 7.94 -18.69 8.46
C SER A 138 6.85 -19.14 9.45
N GLU A 139 6.09 -18.20 10.00
CA GLU A 139 4.95 -18.49 10.88
C GLU A 139 3.69 -18.92 10.09
N ILE A 140 3.64 -18.60 8.79
CA ILE A 140 2.57 -19.00 7.86
C ILE A 140 2.82 -20.39 7.23
N GLU A 141 3.99 -21.03 7.46
CA GLU A 141 4.21 -22.40 6.98
C GLU A 141 3.19 -23.37 7.59
N PRO A 142 2.35 -24.05 6.77
CA PRO A 142 1.54 -25.13 7.28
C PRO A 142 2.48 -26.24 7.71
N LYS A 143 2.46 -26.55 9.01
CA LYS A 143 3.11 -27.73 9.59
C LYS A 143 2.53 -28.98 8.92
N LEU A 144 3.13 -29.41 7.81
CA LEU A 144 2.83 -30.66 7.11
C LEU A 144 3.38 -31.81 7.97
N THR A 145 2.63 -32.18 9.00
CA THR A 145 2.88 -33.39 9.78
C THR A 145 1.61 -34.24 9.85
N GLY A 146 1.64 -35.36 9.11
CA GLY A 146 1.15 -36.64 9.61
C GLY A 146 -0.33 -37.00 9.41
N GLN A 147 -0.57 -37.87 8.43
CA GLN A 147 -1.52 -39.01 8.47
C GLN A 147 -2.95 -38.76 8.97
N HIS A 148 -3.90 -38.64 8.05
CA HIS A 148 -5.26 -39.15 8.26
C HIS A 148 -5.74 -39.97 7.06
N SER A 149 -5.89 -41.27 7.30
CA SER A 149 -6.39 -42.28 6.39
C SER A 149 -7.85 -42.00 6.03
N HIS A 150 -8.17 -41.90 4.74
CA HIS A 150 -9.54 -41.84 4.25
C HIS A 150 -10.21 -43.23 4.33
N PRO A 151 -11.41 -43.38 4.94
CA PRO A 151 -12.20 -44.58 4.77
C PRO A 151 -12.95 -44.53 3.44
N HIS A 152 -12.69 -45.49 2.57
CA HIS A 152 -13.54 -45.81 1.43
C HIS A 152 -14.89 -46.36 1.90
N HIS A 153 -15.99 -45.72 1.53
CA HIS A 153 -17.33 -46.31 1.63
C HIS A 153 -17.79 -46.81 0.25
N PRO A 154 -18.16 -48.10 0.10
CA PRO A 154 -18.65 -48.66 -1.15
C PRO A 154 -20.17 -48.51 -1.34
N HIS A 155 -20.54 -48.56 -2.62
CA HIS A 155 -21.85 -48.41 -3.27
C HIS A 155 -23.08 -49.08 -2.62
N ARG A 156 -24.26 -48.49 -2.88
CA ARG A 156 -25.46 -49.28 -3.25
C ARG A 156 -26.43 -48.53 -4.16
N HIS A 157 -26.81 -49.22 -5.24
CA HIS A 157 -27.87 -48.89 -6.20
C HIS A 157 -29.27 -48.95 -5.57
N GLY A 158 -30.20 -48.12 -6.08
CA GLY A 158 -31.64 -48.26 -5.88
C GLY A 158 -32.39 -47.69 -7.09
N HIS A 159 -33.15 -48.54 -7.79
CA HIS A 159 -34.00 -48.22 -8.93
C HIS A 159 -35.38 -47.67 -8.52
N HIS A 160 -35.93 -46.82 -9.41
CA HIS A 160 -37.34 -46.54 -9.76
C HIS A 160 -38.47 -46.64 -8.72
N HIS A 161 -39.28 -45.57 -8.67
CA HIS A 161 -40.65 -45.57 -9.20
C HIS A 161 -41.01 -44.19 -9.76
#